data_AF-A0A937FB26-F1
#
_entry.id   AF-A0A937FB26-F1
#
_cell.length_a   1.000
_cell.length_b   1.000
_cell.length_c   1.000
_cell.angle_alpha   90.00
_cell.angle_beta   90.00
_cell.angle_gamma   90.00
#
_symmetry.space_group_name_H-M   'P 1'
#
loop_
_entity.id
_entity.type
_entity.pdbx_description
1 polymer ?
#
loop_
_entity_poly.entity_id
_entity_poly.type
_entity_poly.pdbx_seq_one_letter_code
_entity_poly.pdbx_strand_id
1 'polypeptide(L)'
;MGIIAKLHYEENSYNVIEAEYGIRQKIDESGKPSSAPTFTGLEVVLEASRDNTFFEFATQAQNKIQKLVLEYVPSIQGGKSRRITFYDCHVVYNHQGFKHQSEQPMQETIIITAGGVQDSASSAEYSTYWRKTFGQTEASSSEEKGNSEQPKELKVKAKLS
;
A
#
# COMPACT_ATOMS: atom_id res chain seq x y z
N MET A 1 17.27 -15.62 -19.14
CA MET A 1 16.28 -14.67 -18.60
C MET A 1 16.80 -13.24 -18.73
N GLY A 2 15.95 -12.27 -19.07
CA GLY A 2 16.35 -10.87 -19.30
C GLY A 2 16.29 -9.96 -18.06
N ILE A 3 15.49 -10.32 -17.06
CA ILE A 3 15.23 -9.51 -15.86
C ILE A 3 15.18 -10.45 -14.65
N ILE A 4 15.77 -10.02 -13.55
CA ILE A 4 15.74 -10.67 -12.23
C ILE A 4 15.00 -9.74 -11.29
N ALA A 5 14.00 -10.25 -10.57
CA ALA A 5 13.27 -9.49 -9.58
C ALA A 5 13.76 -9.82 -8.17
N LYS A 6 13.89 -8.80 -7.32
CA LYS A 6 14.24 -8.93 -5.90
C LYS A 6 13.31 -8.08 -5.06
N LEU A 7 12.89 -8.63 -3.93
CA LEU A 7 12.15 -7.91 -2.92
C LEU A 7 13.10 -7.55 -1.78
N HIS A 8 13.17 -6.27 -1.42
CA HIS A 8 14.03 -5.79 -0.35
C HIS A 8 13.19 -5.31 0.82
N TYR A 9 13.49 -5.85 2.00
CA TYR A 9 12.96 -5.42 3.28
C TYR A 9 14.13 -5.26 4.26
N GLU A 10 14.29 -4.05 4.81
CA GLU A 10 15.44 -3.71 5.66
C GLU A 10 16.78 -4.08 5.00
N GLU A 11 17.57 -4.97 5.62
CA GLU A 11 18.85 -5.47 5.11
C GLU A 11 18.71 -6.79 4.32
N ASN A 12 17.51 -7.37 4.28
CA ASN A 12 17.24 -8.65 3.63
C ASN A 12 16.76 -8.46 2.18
N SER A 13 17.29 -9.28 1.28
CA SER A 13 16.85 -9.38 -0.12
C SER A 13 16.33 -10.77 -0.41
N TYR A 14 15.10 -10.86 -0.92
CA TYR A 14 14.44 -12.10 -1.30
C TYR A 14 14.39 -12.23 -2.82
N ASN A 15 14.63 -13.44 -3.32
CA ASN A 15 14.47 -13.74 -4.73
C ASN A 15 12.98 -13.83 -5.06
N VAL A 16 12.55 -13.08 -6.08
CA VAL A 16 11.17 -13.06 -6.53
C VAL A 16 11.04 -13.93 -7.77
N ILE A 17 10.09 -14.85 -7.71
CA ILE A 17 9.73 -15.76 -8.81
C ILE A 17 8.66 -15.08 -9.67
N GLU A 18 7.64 -14.54 -9.00
CA GLU A 18 6.50 -13.87 -9.61
C GLU A 18 6.11 -12.66 -8.77
N ALA A 19 5.73 -11.57 -9.41
CA ALA A 19 5.18 -10.40 -8.74
C ALA A 19 4.13 -9.72 -9.62
N GLU A 20 2.96 -9.48 -9.05
CA GLU A 20 1.87 -8.73 -9.67
C GLU A 20 1.42 -7.61 -8.73
N TYR A 21 1.20 -6.43 -9.28
CA TYR A 21 0.55 -5.34 -8.56
C TYR A 21 -0.26 -4.49 -9.53
N GLY A 22 -1.27 -3.82 -8.99
CA GLY A 22 -2.18 -3.02 -9.80
C GLY A 22 -2.82 -1.88 -9.03
N ILE A 23 -3.34 -0.92 -9.80
CA ILE A 23 -4.21 0.13 -9.30
C ILE A 23 -5.50 0.05 -10.09
N ARG A 24 -6.63 0.00 -9.41
CA ARG A 24 -7.95 -0.12 -10.01
C ARG A 24 -8.83 1.06 -9.59
N GLN A 25 -9.62 1.55 -10.54
CA GLN A 25 -10.68 2.54 -10.30
C GLN A 25 -12.01 1.92 -10.68
N LYS A 26 -13.08 2.22 -9.93
CA LYS A 26 -14.43 1.86 -10.35
C LYS A 26 -14.83 2.75 -11.52
N ILE A 27 -15.65 2.19 -12.41
CA ILE A 27 -16.22 2.89 -13.56
C ILE A 27 -17.74 2.92 -13.43
N ASP A 28 -18.37 3.96 -13.95
CA ASP A 28 -19.82 4.04 -14.10
C ASP A 28 -20.31 3.32 -15.37
N GLU A 29 -21.63 3.31 -15.60
CA GLU A 29 -22.26 2.69 -16.78
C GLU A 29 -21.83 3.35 -18.11
N SER A 30 -21.31 4.58 -18.05
CA SER A 30 -20.79 5.32 -19.21
C SER A 30 -19.29 5.10 -19.46
N GLY A 31 -18.62 4.31 -18.61
CA GLY A 31 -17.19 4.03 -18.69
C GLY A 31 -16.30 5.12 -18.08
N LYS A 32 -16.87 6.08 -17.34
CA LYS A 32 -16.09 7.13 -16.65
C LYS A 32 -15.67 6.67 -15.26
N PRO A 33 -14.47 7.04 -14.78
CA PRO A 33 -14.05 6.76 -13.41
C PRO A 33 -15.03 7.36 -12.39
N SER A 34 -15.54 6.52 -11.49
CA SER A 34 -16.53 6.88 -10.47
C SER A 34 -15.99 6.85 -9.04
N SER A 35 -14.73 6.44 -8.86
CA SER A 35 -14.07 6.39 -7.55
C SER A 35 -12.60 6.78 -7.62
N ALA A 36 -12.05 7.14 -6.46
CA ALA A 36 -10.61 7.25 -6.30
C ALA A 36 -9.91 5.91 -6.63
N PRO A 37 -8.64 5.96 -7.11
CA PRO A 37 -7.85 4.76 -7.34
C PRO A 37 -7.64 3.98 -6.05
N THR A 38 -7.74 2.67 -6.15
CA THR A 38 -7.47 1.73 -5.07
C THR A 38 -6.34 0.81 -5.51
N PHE A 39 -5.30 0.70 -4.68
CA PHE A 39 -4.26 -0.28 -4.89
C PHE A 39 -4.81 -1.68 -4.66
N THR A 40 -4.63 -2.58 -5.63
CA THR A 40 -5.21 -3.93 -5.58
C THR A 40 -4.45 -4.87 -4.65
N GLY A 41 -3.27 -4.45 -4.22
CA GLY A 41 -2.31 -5.30 -3.51
C GLY A 41 -1.11 -5.62 -4.40
N LEU A 42 -0.01 -5.95 -3.74
CA LEU A 42 1.17 -6.57 -4.32
C LEU A 42 1.10 -8.06 -3.96
N GLU A 43 0.93 -8.91 -4.96
CA GLU A 43 1.06 -10.35 -4.83
C GLU A 43 2.47 -10.75 -5.26
N VAL A 44 3.19 -11.46 -4.41
CA VAL A 44 4.57 -11.90 -4.68
C VAL A 44 4.71 -13.38 -4.34
N VAL A 45 5.37 -14.12 -5.22
CA VAL A 45 5.87 -15.46 -4.95
C VAL A 45 7.37 -15.36 -4.77
N LEU A 46 7.82 -15.64 -3.55
CA LEU A 46 9.21 -15.66 -3.14
C LEU A 46 9.75 -17.08 -3.16
N GLU A 47 11.05 -17.19 -3.48
CA GLU A 47 11.79 -18.40 -3.16
C GLU A 47 11.85 -18.53 -1.63
N ALA A 48 11.43 -19.67 -1.09
CA ALA A 48 11.37 -19.83 0.34
C ALA A 48 12.78 -19.77 0.95
N SER A 49 12.90 -19.02 2.03
CA SER A 49 14.14 -18.88 2.78
C SER A 49 13.94 -19.37 4.21
N ARG A 50 15.00 -19.33 5.02
CA ARG A 50 14.88 -19.61 6.47
C ARG A 50 14.19 -18.48 7.23
N ASP A 51 14.10 -17.30 6.61
CA ASP A 51 13.50 -16.13 7.21
C ASP A 51 11.96 -16.26 7.21
N ASN A 52 11.35 -16.04 8.37
CA ASN A 52 9.90 -16.11 8.57
C ASN A 52 9.28 -14.72 8.81
N THR A 53 10.00 -13.65 8.49
CA THR A 53 9.58 -12.26 8.69
C THR A 53 8.15 -12.01 8.18
N PHE A 54 7.82 -12.41 6.95
CA PHE A 54 6.49 -12.16 6.38
C PHE A 54 5.37 -12.99 7.05
N PHE A 55 5.69 -14.17 7.57
CA PHE A 55 4.76 -14.96 8.38
C PHE A 55 4.46 -14.26 9.71
N GLU A 56 5.47 -13.70 10.38
CA GLU A 56 5.28 -12.91 11.60
C GLU A 56 4.41 -11.66 11.36
N PHE A 57 4.65 -10.95 10.24
CA PHE A 57 3.80 -9.83 9.84
C PHE A 57 2.35 -10.24 9.53
N ALA A 58 2.13 -11.41 8.95
CA ALA A 58 0.79 -11.91 8.65
C ALA A 58 0.00 -12.34 9.91
N THR A 59 0.69 -12.82 10.95
CA THR A 59 0.06 -13.29 12.19
C THR A 59 -0.29 -12.17 13.17
N GLN A 60 0.44 -11.05 13.11
CA GLN A 60 0.27 -9.92 14.03
C GLN A 60 -0.31 -8.71 13.29
N ALA A 61 -1.61 -8.47 13.44
CA ALA A 61 -2.32 -7.39 12.74
C ALA A 61 -1.76 -5.98 13.01
N GLN A 62 -1.09 -5.77 14.14
CA GLN A 62 -0.47 -4.50 14.51
C GLN A 62 0.86 -4.25 13.77
N ASN A 63 1.48 -5.29 13.25
CA ASN A 63 2.77 -5.16 12.58
C ASN A 63 2.58 -4.50 11.22
N LYS A 64 3.46 -3.54 10.95
CA LYS A 64 3.48 -2.77 9.71
C LYS A 64 4.89 -2.73 9.16
N ILE A 65 5.00 -2.91 7.86
CA ILE A 65 6.25 -2.73 7.13
C ILE A 65 6.28 -1.28 6.67
N GLN A 66 7.19 -0.47 7.20
CA GLN A 66 7.23 0.95 6.85
C GLN A 66 7.59 1.18 5.37
N LYS A 67 8.51 0.37 4.85
CA LYS A 67 9.02 0.47 3.50
C LYS A 67 9.38 -0.91 2.96
N LEU A 68 8.99 -1.17 1.72
CA LEU A 68 9.35 -2.35 0.95
C LEU A 68 9.75 -1.92 -0.46
N VAL A 69 10.77 -2.54 -1.04
CA VAL A 69 11.23 -2.18 -2.39
C VAL A 69 11.25 -3.41 -3.28
N LEU A 70 10.44 -3.41 -4.34
CA LEU A 70 10.54 -4.38 -5.43
C LEU A 70 11.46 -3.82 -6.50
N GLU A 71 12.57 -4.51 -6.77
CA GLU A 71 13.57 -4.12 -7.74
C GLU A 71 13.62 -5.10 -8.91
N TYR A 72 13.49 -4.56 -10.12
CA TYR A 72 13.74 -5.27 -11.37
C TYR A 72 15.13 -4.93 -11.87
N VAL A 73 16.02 -5.91 -11.88
CA VAL A 73 17.41 -5.79 -12.32
C VAL A 73 17.58 -6.48 -13.67
N PRO A 74 18.08 -5.78 -14.70
CA PRO A 74 18.43 -6.42 -15.96
C PRO A 74 19.55 -7.45 -15.76
N SER A 75 19.46 -8.60 -16.41
CA SER A 75 20.53 -9.62 -16.33
C SER A 75 21.81 -9.24 -17.09
N ILE A 76 21.72 -8.23 -17.96
CA ILE A 76 22.83 -7.71 -18.76
C ILE A 76 23.50 -6.55 -18.02
N GLN A 77 24.84 -6.55 -17.97
CA GLN A 77 25.60 -5.47 -17.34
C GLN A 77 25.30 -4.10 -17.98
N GLY A 78 25.09 -3.09 -17.13
CA GLY A 78 24.83 -1.71 -17.56
C GLY A 78 23.35 -1.37 -17.78
N GLY A 79 22.44 -2.33 -17.63
CA GLY A 79 21.00 -2.05 -17.65
C GLY A 79 20.55 -1.25 -16.42
N LYS A 80 19.65 -0.29 -16.61
CA LYS A 80 19.06 0.49 -15.51
C LYS A 80 18.03 -0.37 -14.77
N SER A 81 18.12 -0.44 -13.44
CA SER A 81 17.10 -1.08 -12.63
C SER A 81 15.87 -0.19 -12.48
N ARG A 82 14.69 -0.83 -12.37
CA ARG A 82 13.43 -0.17 -12.01
C ARG A 82 13.07 -0.59 -10.60
N ARG A 83 12.78 0.38 -9.73
CA ARG A 83 12.40 0.16 -8.34
C ARG A 83 10.99 0.66 -8.09
N ILE A 84 10.18 -0.20 -7.51
CA ILE A 84 8.85 0.14 -7.00
C ILE A 84 8.94 0.14 -5.48
N THR A 85 8.65 1.28 -4.87
CA THR A 85 8.70 1.44 -3.41
C THR A 85 7.29 1.48 -2.86
N PHE A 86 7.01 0.62 -1.90
CA PHE A 86 5.75 0.54 -1.18
C PHE A 86 5.96 1.08 0.25
N TYR A 87 4.99 1.82 0.75
CA TYR A 87 5.01 2.48 2.05
C TYR A 87 3.82 2.09 2.90
N ASP A 88 4.03 2.02 4.22
CA ASP A 88 3.00 1.65 5.20
C ASP A 88 2.26 0.37 4.76
N CYS A 89 3.01 -0.71 4.64
CA CYS A 89 2.56 -1.97 4.10
C CYS A 89 2.06 -2.92 5.19
N HIS A 90 1.04 -3.70 4.87
CA HIS A 90 0.51 -4.77 5.71
C HIS A 90 0.44 -6.08 4.92
N VAL A 91 0.96 -7.15 5.49
CA VAL A 91 0.84 -8.50 4.93
C VAL A 91 -0.55 -9.01 5.28
N VAL A 92 -1.40 -9.20 4.26
CA VAL A 92 -2.80 -9.64 4.42
C VAL A 92 -2.97 -11.12 4.11
N TYR A 93 -1.99 -11.73 3.45
CA TYR A 93 -1.97 -13.14 3.12
C TYR A 93 -0.53 -13.65 3.15
N ASN A 94 -0.35 -14.83 3.72
CA ASN A 94 0.90 -15.58 3.69
C ASN A 94 0.57 -17.07 3.50
N HIS A 95 1.24 -17.71 2.55
CA HIS A 95 1.05 -19.11 2.24
C HIS A 95 2.40 -19.74 1.87
N GLN A 96 2.77 -20.82 2.56
CA GLN A 96 3.94 -21.62 2.20
C GLN A 96 3.53 -22.87 1.42
N GLY A 97 4.09 -23.04 0.23
CA GLY A 97 3.90 -24.20 -0.62
C GLY A 97 5.18 -25.01 -0.73
N PHE A 98 5.08 -26.34 -0.60
CA PHE A 98 6.16 -27.27 -0.90
C PHE A 98 5.73 -28.28 -1.95
N LYS A 99 6.55 -28.46 -2.99
CA LYS A 99 6.36 -29.41 -4.09
C LYS A 99 7.68 -30.12 -4.38
N HIS A 100 7.81 -31.37 -3.92
CA HIS A 100 9.06 -32.13 -4.03
C HIS A 100 9.62 -32.26 -5.46
N GLN A 101 8.74 -32.34 -6.47
CA GLN A 101 9.13 -32.54 -7.89
C GLN A 101 9.30 -31.22 -8.68
N SER A 102 9.18 -30.07 -8.02
CA SER A 102 9.31 -28.75 -8.67
C SER A 102 10.77 -28.32 -8.73
N GLU A 103 11.16 -27.57 -9.77
CA GLU A 103 12.48 -26.92 -9.85
C GLU A 103 12.71 -25.94 -8.69
N GLN A 104 11.63 -25.33 -8.22
CA GLN A 104 11.59 -24.54 -7.00
C GLN A 104 10.69 -25.26 -5.99
N PRO A 105 11.28 -26.12 -5.13
CA PRO A 105 10.51 -27.04 -4.33
C PRO A 105 9.80 -26.36 -3.17
N MET A 106 10.24 -25.19 -2.73
CA MET A 106 9.60 -24.46 -1.64
C MET A 106 9.44 -22.99 -2.02
N GLN A 107 8.21 -22.49 -1.88
CA GLN A 107 7.81 -21.14 -2.29
C GLN A 107 6.96 -20.51 -1.19
N GLU A 108 7.07 -19.20 -1.04
CA GLU A 108 6.24 -18.40 -0.14
C GLU A 108 5.44 -17.39 -0.96
N THR A 109 4.12 -17.49 -0.92
CA THR A 109 3.20 -16.55 -1.57
C THR A 109 2.70 -15.56 -0.53
N ILE A 110 2.88 -14.26 -0.81
CA ILE A 110 2.44 -13.18 0.06
C ILE A 110 1.59 -12.18 -0.71
N ILE A 111 0.55 -11.65 -0.06
CA ILE A 111 -0.20 -10.50 -0.55
C ILE A 111 -0.02 -9.37 0.43
N ILE A 112 0.40 -8.23 -0.10
CA ILE A 112 0.72 -7.03 0.65
C ILE A 112 -0.19 -5.90 0.20
N THR A 113 -0.84 -5.24 1.15
CA THR A 113 -1.49 -3.95 0.93
C THR A 113 -0.55 -2.82 1.33
N ALA A 114 -0.64 -1.68 0.66
CA ALA A 114 0.25 -0.54 0.89
C ALA A 114 -0.53 0.77 0.95
N GLY A 115 -0.12 1.64 1.87
CA GLY A 115 -0.68 2.97 2.03
C GLY A 115 -0.15 3.97 0.99
N GLY A 116 1.00 3.69 0.38
CA GLY A 116 1.51 4.46 -0.76
C GLY A 116 2.44 3.65 -1.66
N VAL A 117 2.48 4.03 -2.94
CA VAL A 117 3.32 3.37 -3.97
C VAL A 117 3.98 4.42 -4.84
N GLN A 118 5.29 4.26 -5.04
CA GLN A 118 6.11 5.09 -5.92
C GLN A 118 6.89 4.22 -6.89
N ASP A 119 7.01 4.68 -8.13
CA ASP A 119 7.84 4.04 -9.15
C ASP A 119 9.00 4.94 -9.50
N SER A 120 10.23 4.42 -9.46
CA SER A 120 11.44 5.12 -9.89
C SER A 120 11.38 5.71 -11.31
N ALA A 121 10.54 5.14 -12.18
CA ALA A 121 10.37 5.62 -13.57
C ALA A 121 9.29 6.69 -13.72
N SER A 122 8.58 7.05 -12.65
CA SER A 122 7.45 8.00 -12.68
C SER A 122 7.59 9.04 -11.58
N SER A 123 7.08 10.25 -11.83
CA SER A 123 6.90 11.26 -10.78
C SER A 123 5.56 11.13 -10.04
N ALA A 124 4.66 10.27 -10.54
CA ALA A 124 3.35 10.05 -9.93
C ALA A 124 3.46 9.15 -8.70
N GLU A 125 2.62 9.45 -7.71
CA GLU A 125 2.59 8.73 -6.44
C GLU A 125 1.16 8.33 -6.10
N TYR A 126 0.99 7.06 -5.74
CA TYR A 126 -0.23 6.58 -5.13
C TYR A 126 -0.16 6.82 -3.61
N SER A 127 -1.22 7.36 -3.04
CA SER A 127 -1.33 7.55 -1.58
C SER A 127 -2.77 7.36 -1.13
N THR A 128 -2.93 6.74 0.03
CA THR A 128 -4.22 6.55 0.72
C THR A 128 -4.35 7.48 1.91
N TYR A 129 -5.57 7.66 2.41
CA TYR A 129 -5.84 8.53 3.57
C TYR A 129 -5.20 8.04 4.88
N TRP A 130 -4.89 6.74 4.98
CA TRP A 130 -4.34 6.11 6.19
C TRP A 130 -2.82 5.98 6.17
N ARG A 131 -2.16 6.47 5.11
CA ARG A 131 -0.71 6.54 5.01
C ARG A 131 -0.12 7.47 6.08
N LYS A 132 0.98 7.06 6.70
CA LYS A 132 1.66 7.79 7.78
C LYS A 132 3.05 8.28 7.41
N THR A 133 3.71 7.65 6.44
CA THR A 133 5.12 7.91 6.11
C THR A 133 5.37 9.30 5.50
N PHE A 134 4.35 9.93 4.93
CA PHE A 134 4.36 11.34 4.56
C PHE A 134 3.06 11.95 5.04
N GLY A 135 3.13 12.74 6.12
CA GLY A 135 1.97 13.36 6.75
C GLY A 135 1.05 14.01 5.73
N GLN A 136 -0.25 13.81 5.94
CA GLN A 136 -1.37 14.28 5.11
C GLN A 136 -1.04 15.56 4.34
N THR A 137 -0.95 15.49 3.01
CA THR A 137 -1.28 16.67 2.20
C THR A 137 -2.74 16.96 2.51
N GLU A 138 -3.00 18.10 3.16
CA GLU A 138 -4.32 18.54 3.61
C GLU A 138 -5.35 18.44 2.48
N ALA A 139 -6.09 17.33 2.46
CA ALA A 139 -7.30 17.23 1.67
C ALA A 139 -8.38 18.02 2.42
N SER A 140 -8.70 19.20 1.86
CA SER A 140 -9.72 20.14 2.31
C SER A 140 -10.97 19.45 2.90
N SER A 141 -11.12 19.52 4.22
CA SER A 141 -12.39 19.32 4.88
C SER A 141 -13.28 20.54 4.65
N SER A 142 -14.00 20.57 3.53
CA SER A 142 -15.22 21.38 3.44
C SER A 142 -16.36 20.57 4.06
N GLU A 143 -16.42 20.56 5.39
CA GLU A 143 -17.68 20.28 6.08
C GLU A 143 -18.51 21.57 6.08
N GLU A 144 -19.42 21.67 5.11
CA GLU A 144 -20.65 22.43 5.28
C GLU A 144 -21.38 21.89 6.51
N LYS A 145 -21.39 22.67 7.60
CA LYS A 145 -22.42 22.56 8.64
C LYS A 145 -23.16 23.88 8.73
N GLY A 146 -24.23 23.94 7.95
CA GLY A 146 -25.58 24.01 8.50
C GLY A 146 -25.86 25.17 9.44
N ASN A 147 -26.42 26.22 8.86
CA ASN A 147 -27.24 27.25 9.47
C ASN A 147 -28.11 26.71 10.63
N SER A 148 -28.01 27.34 11.80
CA SER A 148 -29.06 27.32 12.83
C SER A 148 -29.31 28.74 13.34
N GLU A 149 -30.13 29.49 12.61
CA GLU A 149 -30.96 30.53 13.19
C GLU A 149 -31.98 29.88 14.14
N GLN A 150 -32.13 30.41 15.36
CA GLN A 150 -33.42 30.73 16.01
C GLN A 150 -33.21 31.42 17.38
N PRO A 151 -34.21 32.13 17.95
CA PRO A 151 -34.09 33.57 18.24
C PRO A 151 -34.30 33.98 19.71
N LYS A 152 -34.00 35.27 19.98
CA LYS A 152 -34.53 36.20 21.00
C LYS A 152 -34.98 35.65 22.38
N GLU A 153 -34.31 36.13 23.44
CA GLU A 153 -35.03 36.67 24.60
C GLU A 153 -34.42 37.99 25.08
N LEU A 154 -35.30 38.98 25.16
CA LEU A 154 -35.10 40.34 25.63
C LEU A 154 -35.45 40.34 27.13
N LYS A 155 -34.52 40.64 28.04
CA LYS A 155 -34.86 40.98 29.43
C LYS A 155 -34.41 42.40 29.76
N VAL A 156 -35.36 43.32 29.69
CA VAL A 156 -35.26 44.66 30.28
C VAL A 156 -36.47 44.88 31.18
N LYS A 157 -36.19 45.53 32.32
CA LYS A 157 -37.05 46.13 33.36
C LYS A 157 -37.27 45.26 34.60
N ALA A 158 -37.36 45.77 35.82
CA ALA A 158 -36.99 47.03 36.48
C ALA A 158 -37.52 46.94 37.93
N LYS A 159 -36.81 47.60 38.87
CA LYS A 159 -37.31 48.29 40.08
C LYS A 159 -37.73 47.54 41.37
N LEU A 160 -37.15 48.10 42.45
CA LEU A 160 -37.63 48.39 43.81
C LEU A 160 -37.91 47.22 44.80
N SER A 161 -37.08 47.18 45.83
CA SER A 161 -37.47 47.48 47.23
C SER A 161 -36.23 47.84 48.03
#